data_AF-A0A495XWC3-F1
#
_entry.id   AF-A0A495XWC3-F1
#
_cell.length_a   1.000
_cell.length_b   1.000
_cell.length_c   1.000
_cell.angle_alpha   90.00
_cell.angle_beta   90.00
_cell.angle_gamma   90.00
#
_symmetry.space_group_name_H-M   'P 1'
#
loop_
_entity.id
_entity.type
_entity.pdbx_description
1 polymer ?
#
loop_
_entity_poly.entity_id
_entity_poly.type
_entity_poly.pdbx_seq_one_letter_code
_entity_poly.pdbx_strand_id
1 'polypeptide(L)'
;MRPLPRPTVRPAPTATGAVAAAAALALCLLAPGARAEAAPLDGPATAGPATTASATTTTATTATTTTTATTATTTTTTTATATPLVTWSMDSSGGVVRDGTSGLTLGLQGRWTQLAGAVAFGAATPSLGVSDDGGRLSPGTADFAVAVTMTTASVPRGQGYSPNVVQKGFASSGGQWKLTLRPTSGGTRAACRFEGRSGSVLVRDSAGGRLDDGRSHVVACWRAGGVLGVTVDGRSTQLRRDVGAISPRTATTVANKRADAGADDQLVGSVACVAMALGAGSRDLALSRAGC
;
A
#
# COMPACT_ATOMS: atom_id res chain seq x y z
N MET A 1 31.44 65.58 5.80
CA MET A 1 30.64 64.36 5.98
C MET A 1 29.17 64.73 5.81
N ARG A 2 28.50 64.22 4.77
CA ARG A 2 27.05 64.45 4.55
C ARG A 2 26.24 63.39 5.32
N PRO A 3 25.12 63.75 5.96
CA PRO A 3 24.28 62.76 6.63
C PRO A 3 23.52 61.93 5.60
N LEU A 4 23.46 60.61 5.82
CA LEU A 4 22.68 59.67 5.02
C LEU A 4 21.17 59.83 5.32
N PRO A 5 20.30 59.70 4.31
CA PRO A 5 18.85 59.81 4.49
C PRO A 5 18.26 58.60 5.22
N ARG A 6 17.28 58.85 6.10
CA ARG A 6 16.54 57.83 6.84
C ARG A 6 15.63 57.01 5.91
N PRO A 7 15.50 55.69 6.12
CA PRO A 7 14.59 54.84 5.36
C PRO A 7 13.13 55.09 5.78
N THR A 8 12.27 55.26 4.79
CA THR A 8 10.80 55.34 4.93
C THR A 8 10.22 53.94 5.14
N VAL A 9 9.61 53.72 6.30
CA VAL A 9 8.87 52.48 6.62
C VAL A 9 7.52 52.52 5.90
N ARG A 10 7.26 51.54 5.03
CA ARG A 10 5.97 51.36 4.35
C ARG A 10 5.03 50.57 5.27
N PRO A 11 3.79 51.02 5.53
CA PRO A 11 2.85 50.26 6.33
C PRO A 11 2.36 49.01 5.58
N ALA A 12 2.19 47.91 6.33
CA ALA A 12 1.67 46.65 5.84
C ALA A 12 0.17 46.73 5.51
N PRO A 13 -0.32 46.03 4.48
CA PRO A 13 -1.74 46.00 4.15
C PRO A 13 -2.53 45.16 5.19
N THR A 14 -3.56 45.77 5.75
CA THR A 14 -4.60 45.15 6.58
C THR A 14 -5.48 44.25 5.72
N ALA A 15 -5.47 42.95 5.96
CA ALA A 15 -6.43 42.02 5.38
C ALA A 15 -7.71 42.01 6.23
N THR A 16 -8.72 42.75 5.78
CA THR A 16 -10.12 42.61 6.21
C THR A 16 -10.72 41.30 5.72
N GLY A 17 -11.48 40.65 6.59
CA GLY A 17 -11.92 39.26 6.44
C GLY A 17 -13.11 38.99 5.52
N ALA A 18 -13.41 37.71 5.39
CA ALA A 18 -14.72 37.21 4.96
C ALA A 18 -15.02 35.93 5.75
N VAL A 19 -16.10 36.01 6.52
CA VAL A 19 -16.71 34.95 7.32
C VAL A 19 -17.56 34.06 6.42
N ALA A 20 -17.67 32.79 6.81
CA ALA A 20 -18.38 31.70 6.16
C ALA A 20 -19.86 31.97 5.83
N ALA A 21 -20.36 31.31 4.78
CA ALA A 21 -21.76 30.93 4.67
C ALA A 21 -21.86 29.52 4.07
N ALA A 22 -22.26 28.58 4.92
CA ALA A 22 -22.69 27.24 4.53
C ALA A 22 -24.11 27.31 3.96
N ALA A 23 -24.36 26.64 2.84
CA ALA A 23 -25.70 26.34 2.37
C ALA A 23 -25.81 24.82 2.16
N ALA A 24 -26.50 24.19 3.09
CA ALA A 24 -27.01 22.84 2.94
C ALA A 24 -28.24 22.89 2.03
N LEU A 25 -28.27 22.06 0.99
CA LEU A 25 -29.51 21.73 0.29
C LEU A 25 -29.72 20.21 0.39
N ALA A 26 -30.56 19.83 1.34
CA ALA A 26 -31.19 18.51 1.39
C ALA A 26 -32.46 18.59 0.53
N LEU A 27 -32.58 17.72 -0.46
CA LEU A 27 -33.86 17.40 -1.08
C LEU A 27 -34.00 15.88 -1.17
N CYS A 28 -34.66 15.31 -0.17
CA CYS A 28 -35.37 14.04 -0.27
C CYS A 28 -36.72 14.30 -0.94
N LEU A 29 -37.19 13.39 -1.81
CA LEU A 29 -38.57 12.87 -1.84
C LEU A 29 -38.71 11.77 -2.93
N LEU A 30 -39.07 10.57 -2.44
CA LEU A 30 -40.01 9.55 -2.98
C LEU A 30 -39.77 8.93 -4.39
N ALA A 31 -39.41 7.65 -4.54
CA ALA A 31 -40.13 6.35 -4.34
C ALA A 31 -40.52 5.69 -5.71
N PRO A 32 -41.04 4.45 -5.79
CA PRO A 32 -40.36 3.30 -6.42
C PRO A 32 -41.02 2.79 -7.73
N GLY A 33 -40.28 2.07 -8.57
CA GLY A 33 -40.77 1.53 -9.85
C GLY A 33 -40.30 0.10 -10.16
N ALA A 34 -41.18 -0.85 -9.85
CA ALA A 34 -41.43 -2.19 -10.41
C ALA A 34 -40.39 -3.00 -11.22
N ARG A 35 -40.20 -4.23 -10.70
CA ARG A 35 -40.09 -5.56 -11.35
C ARG A 35 -40.26 -5.67 -12.88
N ALA A 36 -39.38 -6.47 -13.49
CA ALA A 36 -39.74 -7.37 -14.58
C ALA A 36 -38.97 -8.70 -14.41
N GLU A 37 -39.73 -9.72 -14.04
CA GLU A 37 -39.39 -11.14 -13.97
C GLU A 37 -39.83 -11.75 -15.31
N ALA A 38 -38.96 -12.53 -15.95
CA ALA A 38 -39.30 -13.29 -17.16
C ALA A 38 -38.67 -14.69 -17.11
N ALA A 39 -39.46 -15.63 -16.62
CA ALA A 39 -39.57 -17.01 -17.07
C ALA A 39 -41.10 -17.31 -17.05
N PRO A 40 -41.64 -18.45 -17.54
CA PRO A 40 -41.01 -19.63 -18.15
C PRO A 40 -41.72 -20.06 -19.46
N LEU A 41 -41.30 -21.17 -20.09
CA LEU A 41 -42.25 -22.08 -20.74
C LEU A 41 -41.76 -23.54 -20.62
N ASP A 42 -42.61 -24.32 -19.97
CA ASP A 42 -42.97 -25.74 -20.10
C ASP A 42 -42.51 -26.43 -21.40
N GLY A 43 -42.23 -27.73 -21.46
CA GLY A 43 -42.67 -28.86 -20.65
C GLY A 43 -42.32 -30.19 -21.37
N PRO A 44 -42.76 -31.35 -20.85
CA PRO A 44 -42.08 -32.65 -21.01
C PRO A 44 -42.74 -33.61 -22.02
N ALA A 45 -42.01 -34.66 -22.43
CA ALA A 45 -42.58 -35.83 -23.11
C ALA A 45 -42.03 -37.16 -22.56
N THR A 46 -42.89 -37.75 -21.73
CA THR A 46 -43.26 -39.13 -21.41
C THR A 46 -42.60 -40.36 -22.09
N ALA A 47 -42.12 -41.27 -21.22
CA ALA A 47 -42.10 -42.75 -21.14
C ALA A 47 -42.49 -43.72 -22.30
N GLY A 48 -41.57 -44.67 -22.54
CA GLY A 48 -41.71 -46.16 -22.50
C GLY A 48 -42.44 -46.91 -23.64
N PRO A 49 -42.47 -48.27 -23.66
CA PRO A 49 -41.53 -49.29 -23.13
C PRO A 49 -41.18 -50.41 -24.17
N ALA A 50 -40.20 -51.27 -23.90
CA ALA A 50 -40.24 -52.68 -24.34
C ALA A 50 -39.19 -53.54 -23.61
N THR A 51 -39.69 -54.43 -22.77
CA THR A 51 -39.03 -55.58 -22.16
C THR A 51 -38.69 -56.66 -23.19
N THR A 52 -37.46 -57.17 -23.16
CA THR A 52 -37.18 -58.59 -23.42
C THR A 52 -36.00 -59.04 -22.56
N ALA A 53 -36.26 -59.95 -21.62
CA ALA A 53 -35.24 -60.68 -20.89
C ALA A 53 -34.80 -61.91 -21.71
N SER A 54 -33.52 -62.27 -21.67
CA SER A 54 -33.08 -63.62 -21.29
C SER A 54 -31.56 -63.83 -21.32
N ALA A 55 -31.14 -64.66 -20.37
CA ALA A 55 -30.00 -65.58 -20.37
C ALA A 55 -28.59 -65.05 -20.04
N THR A 56 -28.33 -65.14 -18.74
CA THR A 56 -27.07 -65.36 -18.02
C THR A 56 -26.07 -66.29 -18.74
N THR A 57 -24.81 -65.88 -18.83
CA THR A 57 -23.66 -66.79 -18.77
C THR A 57 -22.59 -66.10 -17.92
N THR A 58 -22.46 -66.52 -16.67
CA THR A 58 -21.49 -65.97 -15.72
C THR A 58 -20.21 -66.81 -15.80
N THR A 59 -19.22 -66.35 -16.55
CA THR A 59 -17.84 -66.84 -16.45
C THR A 59 -17.18 -66.09 -15.29
N ALA A 60 -16.90 -66.80 -14.20
CA ALA A 60 -16.15 -66.24 -13.07
C ALA A 60 -14.71 -65.96 -13.52
N THR A 61 -14.40 -64.68 -13.74
CA THR A 61 -13.02 -64.20 -13.87
C THR A 61 -12.60 -63.68 -12.51
N THR A 62 -11.66 -64.37 -11.86
CA THR A 62 -11.04 -63.92 -10.62
C THR A 62 -10.24 -62.64 -10.91
N ALA A 63 -10.82 -61.48 -10.60
CA ALA A 63 -10.12 -60.21 -10.67
C ALA A 63 -9.21 -60.07 -9.45
N THR A 64 -7.91 -60.30 -9.64
CA THR A 64 -6.88 -59.97 -8.66
C THR A 64 -6.88 -58.46 -8.47
N THR A 65 -7.45 -58.02 -7.36
CA THR A 65 -7.53 -56.59 -7.01
C THR A 65 -6.20 -56.21 -6.36
N THR A 66 -5.27 -55.67 -7.16
CA THR A 66 -4.02 -55.11 -6.63
C THR A 66 -4.36 -53.79 -5.94
N THR A 67 -4.54 -53.83 -4.62
CA THR A 67 -4.71 -52.62 -3.80
C THR A 67 -3.36 -51.91 -3.67
N THR A 68 -3.05 -51.01 -4.59
CA THR A 68 -1.92 -50.10 -4.45
C THR A 68 -2.25 -49.12 -3.33
N ALA A 69 -1.62 -49.28 -2.17
CA ALA A 69 -1.71 -48.33 -1.08
C ALA A 69 -1.04 -47.02 -1.50
N THR A 70 -1.85 -46.03 -1.92
CA THR A 70 -1.38 -44.67 -2.13
C THR A 70 -1.10 -44.04 -0.77
N THR A 71 0.17 -44.06 -0.35
CA THR A 71 0.63 -43.33 0.83
C THR A 71 0.41 -41.85 0.58
N ALA A 72 -0.61 -41.27 1.24
CA ALA A 72 -0.86 -39.84 1.23
C ALA A 72 0.25 -39.15 2.02
N THR A 73 1.31 -38.71 1.34
CA THR A 73 2.33 -37.83 1.90
C THR A 73 1.66 -36.52 2.28
N THR A 74 1.36 -36.34 3.56
CA THR A 74 0.81 -35.11 4.09
C THR A 74 1.96 -34.11 4.17
N THR A 75 2.16 -33.34 3.09
CA THR A 75 3.15 -32.26 3.07
C THR A 75 2.68 -31.19 4.05
N THR A 76 3.18 -31.22 5.27
CA THR A 76 2.98 -30.15 6.24
C THR A 76 3.78 -28.95 5.74
N THR A 77 3.13 -28.05 5.01
CA THR A 77 3.73 -26.78 4.61
C THR A 77 3.97 -25.98 5.89
N THR A 78 5.18 -26.02 6.42
CA THR A 78 5.60 -25.11 7.49
C THR A 78 5.60 -23.71 6.90
N THR A 79 4.53 -22.94 7.13
CA THR A 79 4.49 -21.53 6.74
C THR A 79 5.55 -20.80 7.56
N ALA A 80 6.69 -20.53 6.94
CA ALA A 80 7.74 -19.71 7.53
C ALA A 80 7.13 -18.38 7.96
N THR A 81 7.24 -18.07 9.25
CA THR A 81 6.66 -16.85 9.82
C THR A 81 7.43 -15.63 9.31
N ALA A 82 6.72 -14.63 8.82
CA ALA A 82 7.30 -13.37 8.37
C ALA A 82 8.18 -12.74 9.47
N THR A 83 9.48 -12.61 9.18
CA THR A 83 10.49 -11.96 10.01
C THR A 83 11.58 -11.38 9.11
N PRO A 84 12.12 -10.17 9.40
CA PRO A 84 11.73 -9.23 10.46
C PRO A 84 10.37 -8.55 10.21
N LEU A 85 9.71 -8.16 11.33
CA LEU A 85 8.62 -7.18 11.39
C LEU A 85 9.18 -5.91 12.07
N VAL A 86 8.89 -4.75 11.52
CA VAL A 86 9.12 -3.44 12.14
C VAL A 86 7.81 -2.65 12.10
N THR A 87 7.50 -1.90 13.17
CA THR A 87 6.32 -1.05 13.27
C THR A 87 6.69 0.29 13.92
N TRP A 88 6.51 1.39 13.20
CA TRP A 88 6.67 2.74 13.69
C TRP A 88 5.30 3.40 13.82
N SER A 89 4.79 3.56 15.04
CA SER A 89 3.49 4.18 15.36
C SER A 89 3.50 5.71 15.37
N MET A 90 4.56 6.32 14.83
CA MET A 90 4.76 7.77 14.68
C MET A 90 4.44 8.60 15.94
N ASP A 91 4.54 7.97 17.11
CA ASP A 91 4.58 8.62 18.41
C ASP A 91 6.04 8.91 18.73
N SER A 92 6.48 10.13 18.43
CA SER A 92 7.89 10.50 18.55
C SER A 92 8.19 11.08 19.94
N SER A 93 9.32 10.67 20.49
CA SER A 93 9.89 11.26 21.69
C SER A 93 11.25 11.86 21.33
N GLY A 94 11.36 13.19 21.42
CA GLY A 94 12.58 13.91 21.05
C GLY A 94 12.97 13.76 19.57
N GLY A 95 12.00 13.59 18.67
CA GLY A 95 12.26 13.37 17.25
C GLY A 95 12.70 11.95 16.89
N VAL A 96 12.50 10.98 17.77
CA VAL A 96 12.80 9.57 17.50
C VAL A 96 11.53 8.74 17.72
N VAL A 97 11.18 7.93 16.72
CA VAL A 97 10.15 6.89 16.83
C VAL A 97 10.86 5.55 16.98
N ARG A 98 10.52 4.77 18.01
CA ARG A 98 11.15 3.47 18.28
C ARG A 98 10.19 2.36 17.90
N ASP A 99 10.67 1.34 17.21
CA ASP A 99 9.93 0.09 17.08
C ASP A 99 10.19 -0.80 18.31
N GLY A 100 9.11 -1.21 18.98
CA GLY A 100 9.18 -1.96 20.24
C GLY A 100 9.70 -3.39 20.11
N THR A 101 9.79 -3.94 18.90
CA THR A 101 10.14 -5.36 18.68
C THR A 101 11.54 -5.55 18.08
N SER A 102 11.87 -4.81 17.02
CA SER A 102 13.10 -4.96 16.24
C SER A 102 14.29 -4.14 16.77
N GLY A 103 14.03 -3.21 17.69
CA GLY A 103 15.00 -2.23 18.19
C GLY A 103 15.41 -1.17 17.17
N LEU A 104 14.81 -1.15 15.97
CA LEU A 104 15.05 -0.11 14.97
C LEU A 104 14.40 1.20 15.38
N THR A 105 15.06 2.31 15.02
CA THR A 105 14.56 3.66 15.28
C THR A 105 14.41 4.43 13.99
N LEU A 106 13.35 5.24 13.90
CA LEU A 106 13.14 6.22 12.85
C LEU A 106 13.43 7.61 13.43
N GLY A 107 14.57 8.20 13.04
CA GLY A 107 14.94 9.56 13.41
C GLY A 107 14.28 10.58 12.48
N LEU A 108 13.55 11.54 13.05
CA LEU A 108 12.89 12.61 12.33
C LEU A 108 13.86 13.77 12.07
N GLN A 109 13.91 14.22 10.83
CA GLN A 109 14.79 15.28 10.36
C GLN A 109 13.98 16.38 9.66
N GLY A 110 14.51 17.61 9.67
CA GLY A 110 13.87 18.76 9.07
C GLY A 110 12.70 19.31 9.89
N ARG A 111 11.76 20.00 9.24
CA ARG A 111 10.56 20.55 9.90
C ARG A 111 9.39 19.60 9.81
N TRP A 112 9.12 18.93 10.92
CA TRP A 112 7.96 18.07 11.13
C TRP A 112 7.15 18.58 12.31
N THR A 113 5.91 18.13 12.43
CA THR A 113 5.03 18.46 13.55
C THR A 113 4.48 17.18 14.17
N GLN A 114 4.64 17.01 15.48
CA GLN A 114 3.96 15.93 16.21
C GLN A 114 2.46 16.22 16.27
N LEU A 115 1.66 15.22 15.92
CA LEU A 115 0.23 15.16 16.14
C LEU A 115 -0.07 14.04 17.14
N ALA A 116 -1.30 13.97 17.65
CA ALA A 116 -1.73 12.81 18.43
C ALA A 116 -1.70 11.54 17.54
N GLY A 117 -0.78 10.63 17.82
CA GLY A 117 -0.62 9.36 17.08
C GLY A 117 -0.10 9.50 15.64
N ALA A 118 0.48 10.64 15.25
CA ALA A 118 1.02 10.82 13.90
C ALA A 118 2.11 11.89 13.83
N VAL A 119 2.87 11.91 12.74
CA VAL A 119 3.81 12.99 12.40
C VAL A 119 3.39 13.62 11.08
N ALA A 120 3.28 14.95 11.06
CA ALA A 120 3.02 15.73 9.85
C ALA A 120 4.32 16.21 9.18
N PHE A 121 4.32 16.16 7.86
CA PHE A 121 5.39 16.56 6.96
C PHE A 121 4.84 17.55 5.92
N GLY A 122 5.67 18.49 5.44
CA GLY A 122 5.22 19.56 4.55
C GLY A 122 6.24 19.99 3.51
N ALA A 123 5.77 20.63 2.43
CA ALA A 123 6.57 20.97 1.25
C ALA A 123 7.51 22.18 1.42
N ALA A 124 7.29 23.04 2.43
CA ALA A 124 8.05 24.28 2.56
C ALA A 124 9.54 24.06 2.88
N THR A 125 9.86 22.96 3.56
CA THR A 125 11.24 22.55 3.88
C THR A 125 11.30 21.02 3.92
N PRO A 126 12.30 20.38 3.29
CA PRO A 126 12.45 18.94 3.35
C PRO A 126 12.41 18.41 4.78
N SER A 127 11.57 17.40 5.00
CA SER A 127 11.39 16.72 6.28
C SER A 127 11.11 15.24 6.04
N LEU A 128 11.69 14.39 6.88
CA LEU A 128 11.63 12.94 6.69
C LEU A 128 11.92 12.18 7.98
N GLY A 129 11.44 10.94 8.04
CA GLY A 129 11.97 9.93 8.95
C GLY A 129 13.09 9.14 8.28
N VAL A 130 14.14 8.80 9.02
CA VAL A 130 15.26 7.97 8.54
C VAL A 130 15.53 6.85 9.55
N SER A 131 15.54 5.61 9.07
CA SER A 131 15.98 4.45 9.84
C SER A 131 17.18 3.82 9.17
N ASP A 132 18.31 3.82 9.88
CA ASP A 132 19.46 3.02 9.48
C ASP A 132 19.27 1.57 9.96
N ASP A 133 18.72 0.74 9.08
CA ASP A 133 18.47 -0.67 9.37
C ASP A 133 19.62 -1.60 8.96
N GLY A 134 20.76 -1.08 8.48
CA GLY A 134 21.91 -1.90 8.04
C GLY A 134 21.61 -2.89 6.89
N GLY A 135 20.45 -2.75 6.22
CA GLY A 135 19.95 -3.69 5.22
C GLY A 135 19.03 -4.77 5.78
N ARG A 136 18.68 -4.75 7.08
CA ARG A 136 17.70 -5.68 7.68
C ARG A 136 16.33 -5.58 7.00
N LEU A 137 15.99 -4.44 6.39
CA LEU A 137 14.75 -4.21 5.65
C LEU A 137 14.90 -4.41 4.13
N SER A 138 15.94 -5.11 3.70
CA SER A 138 16.15 -5.46 2.29
C SER A 138 15.64 -6.87 2.00
N PRO A 139 14.61 -7.03 1.15
CA PRO A 139 13.89 -8.29 1.05
C PRO A 139 14.65 -9.36 0.24
N GLY A 140 15.70 -9.02 -0.51
CA GLY A 140 16.38 -9.99 -1.37
C GLY A 140 15.39 -10.55 -2.40
N THR A 141 15.20 -11.87 -2.41
CA THR A 141 14.16 -12.57 -3.19
C THR A 141 12.92 -12.93 -2.35
N ALA A 142 12.93 -12.69 -1.05
CA ALA A 142 11.84 -13.05 -0.16
C ALA A 142 10.56 -12.23 -0.40
N ASP A 143 9.42 -12.78 -0.02
CA ASP A 143 8.19 -11.99 0.09
C ASP A 143 8.42 -10.80 1.03
N PHE A 144 7.71 -9.71 0.78
CA PHE A 144 7.73 -8.56 1.68
C PHE A 144 6.49 -7.70 1.53
N ALA A 145 6.22 -6.91 2.55
CA ALA A 145 5.27 -5.83 2.44
C ALA A 145 5.68 -4.65 3.32
N VAL A 146 5.38 -3.45 2.87
CA VAL A 146 5.37 -2.23 3.67
C VAL A 146 3.99 -1.62 3.58
N ALA A 147 3.35 -1.39 4.72
CA ALA A 147 2.05 -0.77 4.87
C ALA A 147 2.18 0.54 5.64
N VAL A 148 1.44 1.55 5.22
CA VAL A 148 1.47 2.89 5.79
C VAL A 148 0.06 3.38 6.02
N THR A 149 -0.19 3.92 7.19
CA THR A 149 -1.41 4.69 7.48
C THR A 149 -1.07 6.17 7.39
N MET A 150 -1.73 6.87 6.47
CA MET A 150 -1.44 8.27 6.17
C MET A 150 -2.70 9.06 5.88
N THR A 151 -2.60 10.38 6.06
CA THR A 151 -3.63 11.35 5.71
C THR A 151 -3.01 12.44 4.84
N THR A 152 -3.66 12.79 3.73
CA THR A 152 -3.30 13.98 2.94
C THR A 152 -4.56 14.66 2.40
N ALA A 153 -4.61 15.99 2.52
CA ALA A 153 -5.73 16.79 2.05
C ALA A 153 -5.47 17.40 0.66
N SER A 154 -4.20 17.55 0.30
CA SER A 154 -3.78 18.04 -1.01
C SER A 154 -2.36 17.59 -1.30
N VAL A 155 -2.15 17.21 -2.55
CA VAL A 155 -0.83 16.87 -3.06
C VAL A 155 -0.51 17.84 -4.18
N PRO A 156 0.61 18.59 -4.11
CA PRO A 156 1.03 19.50 -5.16
C PRO A 156 0.96 18.86 -6.55
N ARG A 157 0.44 19.62 -7.51
CA ARG A 157 0.28 19.18 -8.90
C ARG A 157 1.27 19.97 -9.75
N GLY A 158 2.42 19.37 -10.02
CA GLY A 158 3.47 19.93 -10.87
C GLY A 158 4.14 18.82 -11.66
N GLN A 159 4.78 19.17 -12.79
CA GLN A 159 5.58 18.18 -13.51
C GLN A 159 6.68 17.65 -12.59
N GLY A 160 6.81 16.32 -12.51
CA GLY A 160 7.84 15.67 -11.70
C GLY A 160 7.49 15.48 -10.22
N TYR A 161 6.39 16.06 -9.72
CA TYR A 161 6.00 15.89 -8.32
C TYR A 161 5.47 14.47 -8.05
N SER A 162 6.23 13.67 -7.29
CA SER A 162 5.90 12.30 -6.91
C SER A 162 6.34 12.05 -5.48
N PRO A 163 5.54 12.43 -4.47
CA PRO A 163 5.99 12.42 -3.09
C PRO A 163 6.22 10.99 -2.62
N ASN A 164 7.26 10.82 -1.82
CA ASN A 164 7.68 9.52 -1.31
C ASN A 164 7.04 9.33 0.04
N VAL A 165 6.21 8.30 0.16
CA VAL A 165 5.56 7.97 1.43
C VAL A 165 6.53 7.17 2.28
N VAL A 166 7.06 6.08 1.71
CA VAL A 166 8.11 5.27 2.33
C VAL A 166 8.95 4.61 1.23
N GLN A 167 10.26 4.53 1.44
CA GLN A 167 11.19 4.04 0.44
C GLN A 167 12.43 3.41 1.07
N LYS A 168 13.02 2.45 0.37
CA LYS A 168 14.40 2.04 0.58
C LYS A 168 15.08 1.79 -0.76
N GLY A 169 16.33 2.21 -0.86
CA GLY A 169 17.13 2.12 -2.08
C GLY A 169 16.85 3.25 -3.08
N PHE A 170 17.72 3.36 -4.07
CA PHE A 170 17.63 4.23 -5.23
C PHE A 170 17.99 3.42 -6.48
N ALA A 171 17.80 4.03 -7.66
CA ALA A 171 18.39 3.48 -8.88
C ALA A 171 19.91 3.27 -8.64
N SER A 172 20.43 2.09 -8.98
CA SER A 172 21.82 1.62 -8.77
C SER A 172 22.24 1.16 -7.36
N SER A 173 21.42 1.32 -6.31
CA SER A 173 21.85 0.94 -4.95
C SER A 173 21.62 -0.54 -4.60
N GLY A 174 21.64 -1.45 -5.57
CA GLY A 174 21.20 -2.84 -5.36
C GLY A 174 19.68 -3.05 -5.46
N GLY A 175 18.97 -2.09 -6.07
CA GLY A 175 17.52 -2.08 -6.25
C GLY A 175 16.81 -1.11 -5.32
N GLN A 176 15.49 -1.02 -5.45
CA GLN A 176 14.63 -0.21 -4.59
C GLN A 176 13.22 -0.79 -4.49
N TRP A 177 12.58 -0.51 -3.36
CA TRP A 177 11.15 -0.55 -3.22
C TRP A 177 10.68 0.82 -2.72
N LYS A 178 9.56 1.30 -3.24
CA LYS A 178 9.08 2.66 -2.98
C LYS A 178 7.57 2.72 -3.08
N LEU A 179 6.94 3.21 -2.02
CA LEU A 179 5.57 3.70 -2.06
C LEU A 179 5.57 5.20 -2.31
N THR A 180 4.87 5.63 -3.36
CA THR A 180 4.77 7.04 -3.75
C THR A 180 3.33 7.39 -4.08
N LEU A 181 2.98 8.68 -3.98
CA LEU A 181 1.73 9.18 -4.51
C LEU A 181 1.93 9.71 -5.93
N ARG A 182 0.87 9.59 -6.72
CA ARG A 182 0.79 10.12 -8.08
C ARG A 182 -0.42 11.04 -8.19
N PRO A 183 -0.21 12.36 -8.26
CA PRO A 183 -1.25 13.27 -8.69
C PRO A 183 -1.70 12.92 -10.10
N THR A 184 -3.02 12.83 -10.31
CA THR A 184 -3.64 12.66 -11.63
C THR A 184 -4.78 13.69 -11.79
N SER A 185 -5.36 13.78 -12.98
CA SER A 185 -6.55 14.61 -13.21
C SER A 185 -7.76 14.16 -12.36
N GLY A 186 -7.85 12.88 -12.02
CA GLY A 186 -8.90 12.28 -11.17
C GLY A 186 -8.59 12.25 -9.67
N GLY A 187 -7.62 13.04 -9.22
CA GLY A 187 -7.11 13.04 -7.83
C GLY A 187 -5.83 12.24 -7.67
N THR A 188 -5.41 12.07 -6.42
CA THR A 188 -4.16 11.39 -6.08
C THR A 188 -4.36 9.88 -5.91
N ARG A 189 -3.42 9.09 -6.44
CA ARG A 189 -3.41 7.61 -6.35
C ARG A 189 -2.08 7.11 -5.82
N ALA A 190 -2.05 5.90 -5.27
CA ALA A 190 -0.82 5.25 -4.87
C ALA A 190 -0.09 4.61 -6.06
N ALA A 191 1.23 4.49 -5.96
CA ALA A 191 2.02 3.64 -6.82
C ALA A 191 3.19 3.01 -6.06
N CYS A 192 3.50 1.77 -6.41
CA CYS A 192 4.59 0.99 -5.84
C CYS A 192 5.64 0.72 -6.92
N ARG A 193 6.84 1.27 -6.75
CA ARG A 193 7.99 0.94 -7.60
C ARG A 193 8.74 -0.21 -6.96
N PHE A 194 9.04 -1.21 -7.78
CA PHE A 194 9.91 -2.34 -7.45
C PHE A 194 11.03 -2.39 -8.47
N GLU A 195 12.26 -2.46 -8.01
CA GLU A 195 13.44 -2.53 -8.86
C GLU A 195 14.43 -3.47 -8.21
N GLY A 196 14.81 -4.52 -8.94
CA GLY A 196 15.81 -5.47 -8.51
C GLY A 196 16.73 -5.83 -9.67
N ARG A 197 17.49 -6.92 -9.49
CA ARG A 197 18.50 -7.36 -10.47
C ARG A 197 17.94 -7.69 -11.86
N SER A 198 16.67 -8.06 -11.97
CA SER A 198 16.02 -8.46 -13.24
C SER A 198 15.21 -7.34 -13.89
N GLY A 199 15.25 -6.13 -13.33
CA GLY A 199 14.62 -4.93 -13.89
C GLY A 199 13.70 -4.22 -12.90
N SER A 200 12.87 -3.32 -13.43
CA SER A 200 11.97 -2.48 -12.64
C SER A 200 10.54 -2.53 -13.14
N VAL A 201 9.58 -2.37 -12.23
CA VAL A 201 8.16 -2.17 -12.54
C VAL A 201 7.54 -1.15 -11.59
N LEU A 202 6.52 -0.46 -12.09
CA LEU A 202 5.69 0.46 -11.31
C LEU A 202 4.25 -0.08 -11.31
N VAL A 203 3.80 -0.63 -10.19
CA VAL A 203 2.42 -1.04 -9.98
C VAL A 203 1.63 0.20 -9.55
N ARG A 204 0.59 0.56 -10.30
CA ARG A 204 -0.23 1.76 -10.04
C ARG A 204 -1.58 1.31 -9.51
N ASP A 205 -2.05 1.96 -8.45
CA ASP A 205 -3.42 1.73 -7.98
C ASP A 205 -4.40 2.17 -9.07
N SER A 206 -5.29 1.26 -9.43
CA SER A 206 -6.40 1.49 -10.37
C SER A 206 -7.76 1.13 -9.77
N ALA A 207 -7.79 0.66 -8.51
CA ALA A 207 -9.00 0.15 -7.86
C ALA A 207 -9.45 1.02 -6.66
N GLY A 208 -8.56 1.89 -6.17
CA GLY A 208 -8.81 2.80 -5.06
C GLY A 208 -9.51 4.11 -5.43
N GLY A 209 -10.04 4.75 -4.40
CA GLY A 209 -10.50 6.14 -4.45
C GLY A 209 -9.32 7.12 -4.52
N ARG A 210 -9.62 8.42 -4.39
CA ARG A 210 -8.57 9.43 -4.27
C ARG A 210 -8.00 9.45 -2.85
N LEU A 211 -6.69 9.61 -2.72
CA LEU A 211 -5.98 9.65 -1.43
C LEU A 211 -5.84 11.08 -0.88
N ASP A 212 -6.08 12.09 -1.73
CA ASP A 212 -6.05 13.51 -1.41
C ASP A 212 -7.43 14.04 -1.02
N ASP A 213 -8.11 13.36 -0.10
CA ASP A 213 -9.44 13.73 0.38
C ASP A 213 -9.48 14.14 1.87
N GLY A 214 -8.32 14.19 2.53
CA GLY A 214 -8.20 14.56 3.94
C GLY A 214 -8.57 13.46 4.92
N ARG A 215 -8.90 12.24 4.46
CA ARG A 215 -9.16 11.09 5.32
C ARG A 215 -7.90 10.24 5.51
N SER A 216 -7.94 9.40 6.54
CA SER A 216 -6.92 8.39 6.78
C SER A 216 -7.09 7.24 5.79
N HIS A 217 -5.98 6.79 5.20
CA HIS A 217 -5.91 5.67 4.27
C HIS A 217 -4.83 4.69 4.69
N VAL A 218 -5.08 3.41 4.45
CA VAL A 218 -4.08 2.36 4.60
C VAL A 218 -3.59 1.95 3.21
N VAL A 219 -2.30 2.15 2.96
CA VAL A 219 -1.66 1.87 1.67
C VAL A 219 -0.47 0.94 1.85
N ALA A 220 -0.39 -0.12 1.06
CA ALA A 220 0.69 -1.07 1.12
C ALA A 220 1.33 -1.37 -0.25
N CYS A 221 2.65 -1.49 -0.27
CA CYS A 221 3.39 -2.12 -1.36
C CYS A 221 3.83 -3.51 -0.93
N TRP A 222 3.67 -4.51 -1.80
CA TRP A 222 4.01 -5.89 -1.44
C TRP A 222 4.51 -6.73 -2.62
N ARG A 223 5.28 -7.75 -2.29
CA ARG A 223 5.70 -8.86 -3.16
C ARG A 223 5.29 -10.19 -2.52
N ALA A 224 4.69 -11.06 -3.31
CA ALA A 224 4.42 -12.46 -2.96
C ALA A 224 4.84 -13.36 -4.14
N GLY A 225 5.98 -14.01 -4.02
CA GLY A 225 6.67 -14.70 -5.11
C GLY A 225 6.90 -13.76 -6.30
N GLY A 226 6.45 -14.20 -7.48
CA GLY A 226 6.50 -13.41 -8.72
C GLY A 226 5.36 -12.40 -8.90
N VAL A 227 4.55 -12.14 -7.87
CA VAL A 227 3.44 -11.18 -7.91
C VAL A 227 3.82 -9.94 -7.11
N LEU A 228 3.61 -8.78 -7.73
CA LEU A 228 3.88 -7.46 -7.16
C LEU A 228 2.58 -6.68 -7.11
N GLY A 229 2.35 -5.95 -6.02
CA GLY A 229 1.06 -5.31 -5.80
C GLY A 229 1.11 -4.03 -4.97
N VAL A 230 0.02 -3.28 -5.11
CA VAL A 230 -0.37 -2.18 -4.23
C VAL A 230 -1.74 -2.51 -3.65
N THR A 231 -1.93 -2.25 -2.36
CA THR A 231 -3.23 -2.34 -1.70
C THR A 231 -3.59 -0.96 -1.14
N VAL A 232 -4.80 -0.47 -1.42
CA VAL A 232 -5.36 0.78 -0.88
C VAL A 232 -6.70 0.45 -0.24
N ASP A 233 -6.82 0.69 1.06
CA ASP A 233 -8.05 0.46 1.83
C ASP A 233 -8.66 -0.94 1.58
N GLY A 234 -7.80 -1.96 1.59
CA GLY A 234 -8.16 -3.36 1.35
C GLY A 234 -8.31 -3.78 -0.13
N ARG A 235 -8.38 -2.83 -1.07
CA ARG A 235 -8.47 -3.13 -2.51
C ARG A 235 -7.10 -3.24 -3.13
N SER A 236 -6.89 -4.21 -4.01
CA SER A 236 -5.55 -4.49 -4.55
C SER A 236 -5.50 -4.37 -6.06
N THR A 237 -4.41 -3.77 -6.54
CA THR A 237 -3.96 -3.85 -7.94
C THR A 237 -2.64 -4.60 -7.96
N GLN A 238 -2.52 -5.61 -8.83
CA GLN A 238 -1.35 -6.47 -8.88
C GLN A 238 -1.00 -6.87 -10.31
N LEU A 239 0.25 -7.29 -10.51
CA LEU A 239 0.72 -7.89 -11.75
C LEU A 239 1.75 -8.98 -11.45
N ARG A 240 1.92 -9.90 -12.41
CA ARG A 240 2.96 -10.93 -12.34
C ARG A 240 4.21 -10.43 -13.07
N ARG A 241 5.30 -10.25 -12.33
CA ARG A 241 6.61 -9.83 -12.86
C ARG A 241 7.69 -10.23 -11.87
N ASP A 242 8.73 -10.89 -12.37
CA ASP A 242 9.95 -11.09 -11.62
C ASP A 242 10.89 -9.87 -11.81
N VAL A 243 11.29 -9.27 -10.70
CA VAL A 243 12.29 -8.18 -10.65
C VAL A 243 13.62 -8.67 -10.05
N GLY A 244 13.71 -9.95 -9.67
CA GLY A 244 14.87 -10.53 -9.03
C GLY A 244 15.08 -10.03 -7.60
N ALA A 245 16.32 -10.11 -7.14
CA ALA A 245 16.69 -9.66 -5.80
C ALA A 245 16.63 -8.13 -5.66
N ILE A 246 15.98 -7.64 -4.61
CA ILE A 246 15.96 -6.23 -4.18
C ILE A 246 16.76 -6.15 -2.88
N SER A 247 18.01 -5.67 -2.93
CA SER A 247 18.94 -5.71 -1.80
C SER A 247 19.65 -4.39 -1.53
N PRO A 248 18.93 -3.27 -1.35
CA PRO A 248 19.58 -2.00 -1.05
C PRO A 248 20.32 -1.99 0.30
N ARG A 249 21.39 -1.20 0.38
CA ARG A 249 22.12 -0.96 1.65
C ARG A 249 21.86 0.43 2.24
N THR A 250 21.09 1.26 1.55
CA THR A 250 20.74 2.60 2.04
C THR A 250 19.75 2.51 3.21
N ALA A 251 19.64 3.58 3.98
CA ALA A 251 18.60 3.73 4.99
C ALA A 251 17.18 3.62 4.38
N THR A 252 16.22 3.28 5.22
CA THR A 252 14.79 3.39 4.92
C THR A 252 14.33 4.81 5.26
N THR A 253 13.59 5.45 4.37
CA THR A 253 13.08 6.81 4.55
C THR A 253 11.55 6.86 4.52
N VAL A 254 10.98 7.79 5.27
CA VAL A 254 9.53 8.08 5.32
C VAL A 254 9.33 9.55 4.99
N ALA A 255 8.30 9.86 4.19
CA ALA A 255 7.88 11.20 3.79
C ALA A 255 8.82 11.98 2.84
N ASN A 256 10.03 11.48 2.53
CA ASN A 256 10.89 12.01 1.47
C ASN A 256 11.90 10.94 0.99
N LYS A 257 12.62 11.21 -0.10
CA LYS A 257 13.68 10.36 -0.66
C LYS A 257 14.95 10.35 0.20
N ARG A 258 15.40 11.53 0.65
CA ARG A 258 16.65 11.78 1.38
C ARG A 258 16.65 13.22 1.91
N ALA A 259 17.54 13.55 2.84
CA ALA A 259 17.57 14.86 3.49
C ALA A 259 17.88 16.02 2.52
N ASP A 260 18.66 15.76 1.46
CA ASP A 260 19.03 16.70 0.40
C ASP A 260 18.12 16.61 -0.84
N ALA A 261 17.00 15.89 -0.75
CA ALA A 261 16.02 15.84 -1.84
C ALA A 261 15.23 17.14 -1.95
N GLY A 262 14.87 17.49 -3.18
CA GLY A 262 14.01 18.64 -3.46
C GLY A 262 12.58 18.45 -2.97
N ALA A 263 11.79 19.52 -3.06
CA ALA A 263 10.39 19.52 -2.66
C ALA A 263 9.53 18.52 -3.46
N ASP A 264 9.96 18.11 -4.66
CA ASP A 264 9.19 17.23 -5.55
C ASP A 264 8.99 15.79 -5.02
N ASP A 265 9.85 15.35 -4.10
CA ASP A 265 9.78 14.05 -3.43
C ASP A 265 9.11 14.13 -2.05
N GLN A 266 8.76 15.33 -1.57
CA GLN A 266 8.28 15.55 -0.20
C GLN A 266 6.80 15.21 -0.06
N LEU A 267 6.44 14.31 0.86
CA LEU A 267 5.05 14.12 1.28
C LEU A 267 4.52 15.37 1.99
N VAL A 268 3.33 15.79 1.58
CA VAL A 268 2.51 16.78 2.29
C VAL A 268 1.32 16.06 2.91
N GLY A 269 1.32 15.95 4.23
CA GLY A 269 0.34 15.16 4.97
C GLY A 269 0.91 14.65 6.28
N SER A 270 0.22 13.68 6.90
CA SER A 270 0.67 13.01 8.11
C SER A 270 0.78 11.51 7.92
N VAL A 271 1.71 10.90 8.64
CA VAL A 271 1.86 9.44 8.73
C VAL A 271 1.61 9.05 10.19
N ALA A 272 0.69 8.11 10.40
CA ALA A 272 0.35 7.57 11.72
C ALA A 272 1.10 6.27 11.99
N CYS A 273 1.22 5.42 10.97
CA CYS A 273 1.83 4.11 11.13
C CYS A 273 2.65 3.74 9.91
N VAL A 274 3.81 3.10 10.12
CA VAL A 274 4.54 2.38 9.09
C VAL A 274 4.85 0.98 9.63
N ALA A 275 4.34 -0.04 8.97
CA ALA A 275 4.63 -1.44 9.29
C ALA A 275 5.30 -2.12 8.10
N MET A 276 6.37 -2.87 8.34
CA MET A 276 7.04 -3.63 7.28
C MET A 276 7.38 -5.03 7.77
N ALA A 277 7.13 -6.02 6.91
CA ALA A 277 7.42 -7.42 7.17
C ALA A 277 8.15 -8.04 5.97
N LEU A 278 9.07 -8.98 6.25
CA LEU A 278 9.73 -9.82 5.26
C LEU A 278 9.33 -11.29 5.44
N GLY A 279 9.36 -12.08 4.38
CA GLY A 279 9.02 -13.51 4.40
C GLY A 279 7.56 -13.83 4.08
N ALA A 280 7.23 -15.12 4.06
CA ALA A 280 5.90 -15.59 3.69
C ALA A 280 4.82 -15.00 4.62
N GLY A 281 3.69 -14.59 4.05
CA GLY A 281 2.61 -13.93 4.81
C GLY A 281 2.92 -12.49 5.23
N SER A 282 4.02 -11.89 4.74
CA SER A 282 4.39 -10.50 5.06
C SER A 282 3.29 -9.49 4.77
N ARG A 283 2.50 -9.71 3.71
CA ARG A 283 1.40 -8.81 3.32
C ARG A 283 0.36 -8.70 4.42
N ASP A 284 -0.18 -9.83 4.86
CA ASP A 284 -1.23 -9.85 5.88
C ASP A 284 -0.68 -9.37 7.22
N LEU A 285 0.56 -9.74 7.55
CA LEU A 285 1.22 -9.26 8.74
C LEU A 285 1.38 -7.73 8.74
N ALA A 286 1.93 -7.14 7.68
CA ALA A 286 2.11 -5.69 7.60
C ALA A 286 0.76 -4.95 7.63
N LEU A 287 -0.25 -5.43 6.91
CA LEU A 287 -1.59 -4.82 6.91
C LEU A 287 -2.27 -4.90 8.29
N SER A 288 -2.15 -6.03 9.00
CA SER A 288 -2.69 -6.18 10.36
C SER A 288 -2.04 -5.25 11.39
N ARG A 289 -0.84 -4.74 11.09
CA ARG A 289 -0.06 -3.83 11.93
C ARG A 289 -0.13 -2.38 11.47
N ALA A 290 -0.74 -2.10 10.33
CA ALA A 290 -0.90 -0.73 9.83
C ALA A 290 -1.87 0.09 10.68
N GLY A 291 -2.67 -0.54 11.54
CA GLY A 291 -3.54 0.12 12.50
C GLY A 291 -2.85 0.52 13.81
N CYS A 292 -1.51 0.51 13.86
CA CYS A 292 -0.83 1.17 14.95
C CYS A 292 -1.23 2.66 15.01
#